data_AF-A0ABD3XH69-F1
#
_entry.id   AF-A0ABD3XH69-F1
#
_cell.length_a   1.000
_cell.length_b   1.000
_cell.length_c   1.000
_cell.angle_alpha   90.00
_cell.angle_beta   90.00
_cell.angle_gamma   90.00
#
_symmetry.space_group_name_H-M   'P 1'
#
loop_
_entity.id
_entity.type
_entity.pdbx_description
1 polymer ?
#
loop_
_entity_poly.entity_id
_entity_poly.type
_entity_poly.pdbx_seq_one_letter_code
_entity_poly.pdbx_strand_id
1 'polypeptide(L)'
;GPDKIVLNTSNNIIEMDEFDSIIIICTAECFPPCVIHWAERNINIMIGDAELKLINVSANDTYEYHAWNPSIDTRKLSQKISNAVKS
;
A
#
# COMPACT_ATOMS: atom_id res chain seq x y z
N GLY A 1 11.28 -8.76 12.07
CA GLY A 1 10.58 -7.64 11.42
C GLY A 1 9.27 -8.15 10.85
N PRO A 2 8.75 -7.55 9.77
CA PRO A 2 7.60 -8.10 9.04
C PRO A 2 7.99 -9.40 8.33
N ASP A 3 7.14 -10.43 8.44
CA ASP A 3 7.35 -11.72 7.77
C ASP A 3 6.68 -11.75 6.39
N LYS A 4 5.47 -11.19 6.30
CA LYS A 4 4.66 -11.16 5.08
C LYS A 4 3.80 -9.92 4.99
N ILE A 5 3.63 -9.41 3.76
CA ILE A 5 2.65 -8.38 3.42
C ILE A 5 1.50 -9.04 2.65
N VAL A 6 0.26 -8.69 2.99
CA VAL A 6 -0.96 -9.15 2.32
C VAL A 6 -1.81 -7.96 1.91
N LEU A 7 -2.10 -7.87 0.62
CA LEU A 7 -2.98 -6.87 0.02
C LEU A 7 -4.35 -7.48 -0.29
N ASN A 8 -5.40 -6.65 -0.22
CA ASN A 8 -6.75 -7.02 -0.66
C ASN A 8 -6.96 -6.94 -2.19
N THR A 9 -5.92 -6.64 -2.98
CA THR A 9 -6.01 -6.53 -4.44
C THR A 9 -5.41 -7.75 -5.14
N SER A 10 -5.96 -8.10 -6.31
CA SER A 10 -5.45 -9.17 -7.15
C SER A 10 -4.19 -8.72 -7.89
N ASN A 11 -3.09 -9.45 -7.75
CA ASN A 11 -1.82 -9.22 -8.49
C ASN A 11 -1.18 -7.83 -8.34
N ASN A 12 -1.50 -7.09 -7.27
CA ASN A 12 -1.02 -5.72 -7.08
C ASN A 12 -1.41 -4.74 -8.19
N ILE A 13 -2.53 -5.02 -8.87
CA ILE A 13 -3.11 -4.13 -9.87
C ILE A 13 -4.44 -3.62 -9.33
N ILE A 14 -4.66 -2.32 -9.45
CA ILE A 14 -5.93 -1.68 -9.13
C ILE A 14 -6.66 -1.44 -10.44
N GLU A 15 -7.74 -2.18 -10.67
CA GLU A 15 -8.66 -1.92 -11.77
C GLU A 15 -9.78 -1.01 -11.28
N MET A 16 -9.90 0.17 -11.87
CA MET A 16 -10.94 1.14 -11.53
C MET A 16 -11.55 1.74 -12.79
N ASP A 17 -12.85 2.01 -12.70
CA ASP A 17 -13.55 2.84 -13.66
C ASP A 17 -13.26 4.32 -13.36
N GLU A 18 -13.31 5.16 -14.40
CA GLU A 18 -13.12 6.60 -14.24
C GLU A 18 -14.15 7.15 -13.24
N PHE A 19 -13.70 8.02 -12.33
CA PHE A 19 -14.51 8.62 -11.23
C PHE A 19 -14.91 7.70 -10.07
N ASP A 20 -14.46 6.44 -10.04
CA ASP A 20 -14.71 5.54 -8.90
C ASP A 20 -13.76 5.79 -7.71
N SER A 21 -14.09 5.22 -6.55
CA SER A 21 -13.23 5.21 -5.36
C SER A 21 -13.06 3.80 -4.81
N ILE A 22 -11.82 3.43 -4.51
CA ILE A 22 -11.49 2.11 -3.94
C ILE A 22 -10.78 2.27 -2.60
N ILE A 23 -10.99 1.30 -1.71
CA ILE A 23 -10.25 1.18 -0.45
C ILE A 23 -9.34 -0.03 -0.55
N ILE A 24 -8.04 0.22 -0.42
CA ILE A 24 -7.01 -0.81 -0.39
C ILE A 24 -6.60 -1.01 1.04
N ILE A 25 -6.75 -2.23 1.52
CA ILE A 25 -6.35 -2.63 2.86
C ILE A 25 -5.11 -3.47 2.71
N CYS A 26 -4.04 -3.05 3.37
CA CYS A 26 -2.81 -3.80 3.43
C CYS A 26 -2.49 -4.16 4.87
N THR A 27 -2.12 -5.42 5.08
CA THR A 27 -1.78 -5.95 6.40
C THR A 27 -0.39 -6.55 6.36
N ALA A 28 0.31 -6.48 7.49
CA ALA A 28 1.61 -7.11 7.66
C ALA A 28 1.60 -8.00 8.90
N GLU A 29 2.06 -9.23 8.74
CA GLU A 29 2.29 -10.14 9.87
C GLU A 29 3.59 -9.71 10.57
N CYS A 30 3.44 -9.10 11.76
CA CYS A 30 4.55 -8.52 12.52
C CYS A 30 4.42 -8.77 14.02
N PHE A 31 5.50 -9.30 14.62
CA PHE A 31 5.64 -9.36 16.07
C PHE A 31 7.05 -8.95 16.51
N PRO A 32 7.22 -7.89 17.33
CA PRO A 32 6.24 -6.89 17.75
C PRO A 32 5.54 -6.14 16.58
N PRO A 33 4.51 -5.33 16.86
CA PRO A 33 3.77 -4.59 15.83
C PRO A 33 4.68 -3.74 14.92
N CYS A 34 4.42 -3.76 13.61
CA CYS A 34 5.13 -2.92 12.66
C CYS A 34 4.52 -1.52 12.58
N VAL A 35 5.36 -0.57 12.17
CA VAL A 35 4.92 0.70 11.63
C VAL A 35 4.59 0.51 10.15
N ILE A 36 3.50 1.14 9.73
CA ILE A 36 2.94 1.02 8.39
C ILE A 36 2.84 2.42 7.77
N HIS A 37 3.20 2.55 6.49
CA HIS A 37 2.94 3.76 5.71
C HIS A 37 2.72 3.46 4.23
N TRP A 38 2.02 4.41 3.59
CA TRP A 38 1.82 4.47 2.15
C TRP A 38 2.63 5.61 1.55
N ALA A 39 3.23 5.34 0.40
CA ALA A 39 3.90 6.34 -0.43
C ALA A 39 3.30 6.35 -1.85
N GLU A 40 3.10 7.53 -2.43
CA GLU A 40 2.76 7.73 -3.85
C GLU A 40 3.90 8.47 -4.50
N ARG A 41 4.45 7.92 -5.59
CA ARG A 41 5.56 8.57 -6.31
C ARG A 41 6.72 9.00 -5.38
N ASN A 42 6.94 8.24 -4.29
CA ASN A 42 7.90 8.51 -3.20
C ASN A 42 7.55 9.67 -2.24
N ILE A 43 6.32 10.21 -2.31
CA ILE A 43 5.77 11.15 -1.34
C ILE A 43 4.98 10.34 -0.31
N ASN A 44 5.36 10.45 0.97
CA ASN A 44 4.62 9.80 2.06
C ASN A 44 3.23 10.43 2.19
N ILE A 45 2.18 9.68 1.88
CA ILE A 45 0.82 10.22 1.80
C ILE A 45 0.10 10.05 3.13
N MET A 46 0.34 8.95 3.83
CA MET A 46 -0.28 8.66 5.13
C MET A 46 0.67 7.88 6.03
N ILE A 47 0.90 8.43 7.22
CA ILE A 47 1.59 7.79 8.33
C ILE A 47 0.50 7.32 9.28
N GLY A 48 0.27 6.01 9.40
CA GLY A 48 -0.53 5.46 10.50
C GLY A 48 -1.61 4.47 10.15
N ASP A 49 -2.19 4.51 8.94
CA ASP A 49 -3.30 3.63 8.59
C ASP A 49 -2.92 2.55 7.56
N ALA A 50 -3.36 1.33 7.85
CA ALA A 50 -3.32 0.17 6.95
C ALA A 50 -4.17 0.36 5.68
N GLU A 51 -5.04 1.36 5.69
CA GLU A 51 -6.00 1.65 4.64
C GLU A 51 -5.52 2.80 3.74
N LEU A 52 -5.53 2.57 2.44
CA LEU A 52 -5.32 3.58 1.41
C LEU A 52 -6.63 3.79 0.67
N LYS A 53 -7.23 4.96 0.83
CA LYS A 53 -8.40 5.37 0.06
C LYS A 53 -7.95 6.14 -1.18
N LEU A 54 -8.28 5.60 -2.35
CA LEU A 54 -7.98 6.22 -3.64
C LEU A 54 -9.25 6.81 -4.24
N ILE A 55 -9.16 8.04 -4.73
CA ILE A 55 -10.26 8.77 -5.36
C ILE A 55 -9.70 9.42 -6.62
N ASN A 56 -10.37 9.24 -7.76
CA ASN A 56 -10.00 9.89 -9.02
C ASN A 56 -8.53 9.65 -9.43
N VAL A 57 -8.14 8.37 -9.40
CA VAL A 57 -6.76 7.92 -9.62
C VAL A 57 -6.43 7.84 -11.11
N SER A 58 -5.22 8.24 -11.48
CA SER A 58 -4.71 8.10 -12.85
C SER A 58 -4.12 6.72 -13.10
N ALA A 59 -4.18 6.23 -14.34
CA ALA A 59 -3.48 5.02 -14.77
C ALA A 59 -1.96 5.08 -14.56
N ASN A 60 -1.39 6.28 -14.49
CA ASN A 60 0.03 6.47 -14.28
C ASN A 60 0.43 6.53 -12.80
N ASP A 61 -0.53 6.45 -11.87
CA ASP A 61 -0.21 6.49 -10.45
C ASP A 61 0.34 5.14 -9.97
N THR A 62 1.30 5.23 -9.05
CA THR A 62 1.94 4.08 -8.44
C THR A 62 2.02 4.33 -6.95
N TYR A 63 1.52 3.36 -6.19
CA TYR A 63 1.47 3.37 -4.74
C TYR A 63 2.42 2.30 -4.20
N GLU A 64 3.08 2.59 -3.09
CA GLU A 64 3.95 1.66 -2.41
C GLU A 64 3.55 1.55 -0.94
N TYR A 65 3.24 0.33 -0.52
CA TYR A 65 3.02 -0.02 0.87
C TYR A 65 4.33 -0.43 1.52
N HIS A 66 4.52 0.01 2.76
CA HIS A 66 5.74 -0.24 3.49
C HIS A 66 5.46 -0.67 4.94
N ALA A 67 6.04 -1.80 5.35
CA ALA A 67 6.02 -2.28 6.72
C ALA A 67 7.45 -2.44 7.25
N TRP A 68 7.68 -1.99 8.50
CA TRP A 68 8.94 -2.20 9.21
C TRP A 68 8.72 -2.13 10.72
N ASN A 69 9.57 -2.81 11.50
CA ASN A 69 9.50 -2.73 12.96
C ASN A 69 10.80 -2.13 13.52
N PRO A 70 10.82 -0.83 13.90
CA PRO A 70 12.02 -0.17 14.35
C PRO A 70 12.58 -0.69 15.68
N SER A 71 11.80 -1.46 16.46
CA SER A 71 12.19 -1.98 17.77
C SER A 71 13.02 -3.26 17.70
N ILE A 72 12.94 -4.02 16.60
CA ILE A 72 13.60 -5.33 16.48
C ILE A 72 14.32 -5.56 15.15
N ASP A 73 14.03 -4.77 14.11
CA ASP A 73 14.51 -5.07 12.76
C ASP A 73 14.54 -3.83 11.84
N THR A 74 15.68 -3.58 11.20
CA THR A 74 15.79 -2.52 10.17
C THR A 74 15.21 -2.97 8.82
N ARG A 75 14.86 -4.25 8.67
CA ARG A 75 14.27 -4.79 7.45
C ARG A 75 12.90 -4.15 7.20
N LYS A 76 12.84 -3.46 6.06
CA LYS A 76 11.62 -2.91 5.47
C LYS A 76 11.12 -3.88 4.40
N LEU A 77 9.88 -4.33 4.51
CA LEU A 77 9.19 -4.96 3.38
C LEU A 77 8.37 -3.90 2.67
N SER A 78 8.39 -3.96 1.34
CA SER A 78 7.66 -3.04 0.49
C SER A 78 6.88 -3.80 -0.57
N GLN A 79 5.69 -3.32 -0.91
CA GLN A 79 4.88 -3.85 -1.99
C GLN A 79 4.38 -2.71 -2.86
N LYS A 80 4.73 -2.75 -4.15
CA LYS A 80 4.27 -1.78 -5.15
C LYS A 80 2.94 -2.22 -5.72
N ILE A 81 2.09 -1.22 -5.99
CA ILE A 81 0.78 -1.35 -6.59
C ILE A 81 0.70 -0.36 -7.74
N SER A 82 0.29 -0.85 -8.90
CA SER A 82 0.11 -0.03 -10.10
C SER A 82 -1.37 0.05 -10.45
N ASN A 83 -1.79 1.23 -10.89
CA ASN A 83 -3.14 1.40 -11.38
C ASN A 83 -3.26 0.90 -12.83
N ALA A 84 -4.37 0.26 -13.14
CA ALA A 84 -4.83 -0.01 -14.49
C ALA A 84 -6.23 0.59 -14.63
N VAL A 85 -6.34 1.80 -15.19
CA VAL A 85 -7.65 2.36 -15.53
C VAL A 85 -8.16 1.61 -16.74
N LYS A 86 -9.35 1.00 -16.62
CA LYS A 86 -10.01 0.38 -17.78
C LYS A 86 -10.52 1.52 -18.68
N SER A 87 -10.05 1.53 -19.92
CA SER A 87 -10.50 2.43 -20.99
C SER A 87 -11.83 1.99 -21.58
#